data_AF-A0A1I7DSW5-F1
#
_entry.id   AF-A0A1I7DSW5-F1
#
_cell.length_a   1.000
_cell.length_b   1.000
_cell.length_c   1.000
_cell.angle_alpha   90.00
_cell.angle_beta   90.00
_cell.angle_gamma   90.00
#
_symmetry.space_group_name_H-M   'P 1'
#
loop_
_entity.id
_entity.type
_entity.pdbx_description
1 polymer ?
#
loop_
_entity_poly.entity_id
_entity_poly.type
_entity_poly.pdbx_seq_one_letter_code
_entity_poly.pdbx_strand_id
1 'polypeptide(L)' 'MQQEFDFYINLKKPTLGLYVRAGAGLPDLVDTGDWQLNGHVWQSELTPDILKGLEANGHAFQELGA' A
#
# COMPACT_ATOMS: atom_id res chain seq x y z
N MET A 1 1.11 10.80 17.21
CA MET A 1 0.12 9.74 16.88
C MET A 1 0.74 8.92 15.75
N GLN A 2 0.74 7.59 15.84
CA GLN A 2 1.21 6.77 14.72
C GLN A 2 0.21 6.86 13.56
N GLN A 3 0.73 6.88 12.33
CA GLN A 3 -0.10 6.83 11.13
C GLN A 3 -0.45 5.38 10.78
N GLU A 4 -1.65 5.18 10.24
CA GLU A 4 -2.14 3.91 9.72
C GLU A 4 -2.22 4.00 8.19
N PHE A 5 -2.01 2.88 7.52
CA PHE A 5 -2.04 2.75 6.07
C PHE A 5 -2.90 1.56 5.66
N ASP A 6 -3.63 1.71 4.56
CA ASP A 6 -4.36 0.60 3.96
C ASP A 6 -3.39 -0.19 3.07
N PHE A 7 -3.44 -1.51 3.19
CA PHE A 7 -2.64 -2.43 2.43
C PHE A 7 -3.49 -3.27 1.49
N TYR A 8 -3.20 -3.19 0.21
CA TYR A 8 -3.88 -3.90 -0.87
C TYR A 8 -2.96 -4.94 -1.50
N ILE A 9 -3.53 -6.06 -1.91
CA ILE A 9 -2.87 -7.07 -2.74
C ILE A 9 -3.43 -7.05 -4.16
N ASN A 10 -2.59 -7.29 -5.15
CA ASN A 10 -3.02 -7.42 -6.53
C ASN A 10 -3.41 -8.88 -6.85
N LEU A 11 -4.66 -9.11 -7.25
CA LEU A 11 -5.21 -10.42 -7.55
C LEU A 11 -4.61 -11.05 -8.82
N LYS A 12 -4.15 -10.24 -9.77
CA LYS A 12 -3.45 -10.69 -10.99
C LYS A 12 -1.95 -10.83 -10.80
N LYS A 13 -1.37 -10.14 -9.82
CA LYS A 13 0.06 -10.16 -9.46
C LYS A 13 0.19 -10.35 -7.95
N PRO A 14 0.03 -11.58 -7.42
CA PRO A 14 -0.02 -11.83 -5.97
C PRO A 14 1.25 -11.44 -5.19
N THR A 15 2.37 -11.25 -5.89
CA THR A 15 3.62 -10.75 -5.31
C THR A 15 3.64 -9.23 -5.18
N LEU A 16 2.63 -8.50 -5.67
CA LEU A 16 2.62 -7.04 -5.64
C LEU A 16 1.64 -6.53 -4.58
N GLY A 17 2.20 -5.81 -3.61
CA GLY A 17 1.49 -5.07 -2.59
C GLY A 17 1.45 -3.57 -2.88
N LEU A 18 0.39 -2.91 -2.41
CA LEU A 18 0.21 -1.45 -2.50
C LEU A 18 -0.22 -0.91 -1.14
N TYR A 19 0.55 0.05 -0.64
CA TYR A 19 0.22 0.83 0.55
C TYR A 19 -0.34 2.18 0.13
N VAL A 20 -1.38 2.64 0.82
CA VAL A 20 -1.94 4.00 0.67
C VAL A 20 -2.27 4.57 2.04
N ARG A 21 -2.44 5.89 2.14
CA ARG A 21 -2.92 6.53 3.38
C ARG A 21 -4.29 5.95 3.75
N ALA A 22 -4.50 5.65 5.04
CA ALA A 22 -5.75 5.08 5.50
C ALA A 22 -6.97 5.91 5.05
N GLY A 23 -7.93 5.26 4.41
CA GLY A 23 -9.16 5.88 3.91
C GLY A 23 -9.01 6.72 2.65
N ALA A 24 -7.82 6.81 2.05
CA ALA A 24 -7.63 7.53 0.78
C ALA A 24 -8.20 6.75 -0.43
N GLY A 25 -8.33 5.42 -0.30
CA GLY A 25 -8.71 4.55 -1.40
C GLY A 25 -7.58 4.31 -2.40
N LEU A 26 -7.90 3.65 -3.51
CA LEU A 26 -6.92 3.34 -4.55
C LEU A 26 -6.59 4.61 -5.37
N PRO A 27 -5.31 4.84 -5.71
CA PRO A 27 -4.92 5.97 -6.54
C PRO A 27 -5.37 5.77 -8.00
N ASP A 28 -5.56 6.88 -8.73
CA ASP A 28 -6.03 6.88 -10.13
C ASP A 28 -5.13 6.10 -11.12
N LEU A 29 -3.93 5.72 -10.69
CA LEU A 29 -2.92 4.99 -11.46
C LEU A 29 -3.14 3.47 -11.43
N VAL A 30 -4.22 3.00 -10.79
CA VAL A 30 -4.42 1.59 -10.45
C VAL A 30 -5.68 1.05 -11.12
N ASP A 31 -5.56 -0.09 -11.79
CA ASP A 31 -6.69 -0.89 -12.28
C ASP A 31 -7.50 -1.42 -11.09
N THR A 32 -8.45 -0.62 -10.58
CA THR A 32 -9.10 -0.84 -9.28
C THR A 32 -9.74 -2.23 -9.11
N GLY A 33 -10.19 -2.85 -10.21
CA GLY A 33 -10.76 -4.21 -10.18
C GLY A 33 -9.75 -5.33 -9.88
N ASP A 34 -8.45 -5.06 -9.99
CA ASP A 34 -7.37 -6.02 -9.75
C ASP A 34 -6.85 -5.99 -8.31
N TRP A 35 -7.35 -5.08 -7.47
CA TRP A 35 -6.83 -4.88 -6.12
C TRP A 35 -7.86 -5.18 -5.05
N GLN A 36 -7.41 -5.87 -4.02
CA GLN A 36 -8.24 -6.22 -2.86
C GLN A 36 -7.58 -5.67 -1.60
N LEU A 37 -8.37 -4.98 -0.77
CA LEU A 37 -7.93 -4.57 0.56
C LEU A 37 -7.62 -5.83 1.37
N ASN A 38 -6.37 -5.98 1.78
CA ASN A 38 -5.90 -7.10 2.59
C ASN A 38 -5.92 -6.76 4.09
N GLY A 39 -5.73 -5.48 4.43
CA GLY A 39 -5.85 -5.01 5.82
C GLY A 39 -5.26 -3.62 6.03
N HIS A 40 -5.00 -3.30 7.29
CA HIS A 40 -4.37 -2.05 7.72
C HIS A 40 -3.05 -2.34 8.42
N VAL A 41 -2.10 -1.43 8.28
CA VAL A 41 -0.74 -1.54 8.86
C VAL A 41 -0.32 -0.24 9.50
N TRP A 42 0.40 -0.33 10.61
CA TRP A 42 0.94 0.82 11.31
C TRP A 42 2.24 1.29 10.67
N GLN A 43 2.51 2.60 10.76
CA GLN A 43 3.76 3.21 10.30
C GLN A 43 5.01 2.49 10.84
N SER A 44 4.95 1.96 12.07
CA SER A 44 6.06 1.24 12.71
C SER A 44 6.37 -0.12 12.08
N GLU A 45 5.45 -0.66 11.28
CA GLU A 45 5.60 -1.95 10.59
C GLU A 45 6.17 -1.78 9.18
N LEU A 46 6.27 -0.55 8.69
CA LEU A 46 6.73 -0.24 7.34
C LEU A 46 8.22 0.06 7.30
N THR A 47 8.86 -0.34 6.22
CA THR A 47 10.26 0.02 5.98
C THR A 47 10.39 1.52 5.66
N PRO A 48 11.56 2.13 5.92
CA PRO A 48 11.78 3.54 5.60
C PRO A 48 11.55 3.89 4.13
N ASP A 49 11.84 2.97 3.21
CA ASP A 49 11.63 3.19 1.76
C ASP A 49 10.15 3.27 1.39
N ILE A 50 9.31 2.40 1.98
CA ILE A 50 7.85 2.45 1.79
C ILE A 50 7.28 3.73 2.36
N LEU A 51 7.73 4.14 3.55
CA LEU A 51 7.32 5.40 4.18
C LEU A 51 7.66 6.60 3.31
N LYS A 52 8.88 6.65 2.76
CA LYS A 52 9.31 7.71 1.86
C LYS A 52 8.45 7.78 0.59
N GLY A 53 8.07 6.62 0.03
CA GLY A 53 7.15 6.54 -1.10
C GLY A 53 5.77 7.10 -0.78
N LEU A 54 5.21 6.71 0.37
CA LEU A 54 3.91 7.19 0.87
C LEU A 54 3.91 8.71 1.13
N GLU A 55 4.99 9.25 1.67
CA GLU A 55 5.15 10.69 1.90
C GLU A 55 5.19 11.48 0.59
N ALA A 56 5.93 10.98 -0.41
CA ALA A 56 6.11 11.66 -1.69
C ALA A 56 4.90 11.54 -2.63
N ASN A 57 4.26 10.37 -2.68
CA ASN A 57 3.27 10.04 -3.71
C ASN A 57 1.88 9.72 -3.17
N GLY A 58 1.71 9.65 -1.84
CA GLY A 58 0.49 9.17 -1.19
C GLY A 58 0.28 7.65 -1.26
N HIS A 59 1.16 6.94 -1.97
CA HIS A 59 1.13 5.48 -2.14
C HIS A 59 2.55 4.92 -2.32
N ALA A 60 2.72 3.61 -2.10
CA ALA A 60 3.97 2.90 -2.33
C ALA A 60 3.72 1.44 -2.72
N PHE A 61 4.53 0.91 -3.65
CA PHE A 61 4.48 -0.49 -4.06
C PHE A 61 5.56 -1.31 -3.36
N GLN A 62 5.27 -2.58 -3.10
CA GLN A 62 6.21 -3.54 -2.53
C GLN A 62 6.08 -4.90 -3.22
N GLU A 63 7.22 -5.53 -3.53
CA GLU A 63 7.25 -6.95 -3.86
C GLU A 63 7.19 -7.78 -2.57
N LEU A 64 6.25 -8.71 -2.51
CA LEU A 64 5.94 -9.59 -1.39
C LEU A 64 6.59 -10.96 -1.63
N GLY A 65 7.13 -11.56 -0.57
CA GLY A 65 7.72 -12.91 -0.63
C GLY A 65 9.14 -12.98 -1.19
N ALA A 66 9.82 -11.83 -1.32
CA ALA A 66 11.26 -11.76 -1.61
C ALA A 66 12.11 -12.02 -0.35
#